data_AF-A0A2N2LM04-F1
#
_entry.id   AF-A0A2N2LM04-F1
#
_cell.length_a   1.000
_cell.length_b   1.000
_cell.length_c   1.000
_cell.angle_alpha   90.00
_cell.angle_beta   90.00
_cell.angle_gamma   90.00
#
_symmetry.space_group_name_H-M   'P 1'
#
loop_
_entity.id
_entity.type
_entity.pdbx_description
1 polymer ?
#
loop_
_entity_poly.entity_id
_entity_poly.type
_entity_poly.pdbx_seq_one_letter_code
_entity_poly.pdbx_strand_id
1 'polypeptide(L)'
;MVDFEKSIMSYYAREDAKNGYFIGKNRQGTMQKFPLITITAAIVTDDGSRFKNPLDMARMAAELKEYAKMLPGSNYVTEQDVEKRRLLQPQTLQSTLELDA
;
A
#
# COMPACT_ATOMS: atom_id res chain seq x y z
N MET A 1 -15.37 -16.41 -7.01
CA MET A 1 -14.54 -15.20 -6.75
C MET A 1 -13.17 -15.48 -7.31
N VAL A 2 -12.68 -14.66 -8.22
CA VAL A 2 -11.33 -14.83 -8.80
C VAL A 2 -10.33 -14.28 -7.79
N ASP A 3 -9.39 -15.12 -7.37
CA ASP A 3 -8.29 -14.73 -6.48
C ASP A 3 -7.25 -13.99 -7.33
N PHE A 4 -7.14 -12.67 -7.12
CA PHE A 4 -6.23 -11.82 -7.89
C PHE A 4 -4.78 -12.29 -7.75
N GLU A 5 -4.36 -12.66 -6.55
CA GLU A 5 -3.00 -13.11 -6.27
C GLU A 5 -2.64 -14.39 -7.04
N LYS A 6 -3.59 -15.32 -7.17
CA LYS A 6 -3.35 -16.54 -7.97
C LYS A 6 -3.38 -16.27 -9.47
N SER A 7 -4.27 -15.36 -9.89
CA SER A 7 -4.49 -15.10 -11.31
C SER A 7 -3.34 -14.30 -11.92
N ILE A 8 -2.74 -13.38 -11.17
CA ILE A 8 -1.67 -12.54 -11.70
C ILE A 8 -0.39 -13.34 -11.96
N MET A 9 -0.14 -14.42 -11.22
CA MET A 9 1.03 -15.28 -11.38
C MET A 9 1.14 -15.91 -12.77
N SER A 10 0.01 -16.19 -13.45
CA SER A 10 0.04 -16.76 -14.81
C SER A 10 0.52 -15.79 -15.89
N TYR A 11 0.63 -14.50 -15.57
CA TYR A 11 1.13 -13.47 -16.49
C TYR A 11 2.65 -13.25 -16.39
N TYR A 12 3.31 -13.97 -15.48
CA TYR A 12 4.76 -13.94 -15.31
C TYR A 12 5.39 -15.26 -15.73
N ALA A 13 6.69 -15.22 -16.09
CA ALA A 13 7.46 -16.44 -16.24
C ALA A 13 7.43 -17.24 -14.93
N ARG A 14 7.45 -18.56 -15.02
CA ARG A 14 7.27 -19.43 -13.85
C ARG A 14 8.32 -19.17 -12.78
N GLU A 15 9.55 -18.87 -13.20
CA GLU A 15 10.67 -18.53 -12.35
C GLU A 15 10.46 -17.19 -11.64
N ASP A 16 10.01 -16.16 -12.37
CA ASP A 16 9.73 -14.83 -11.80
C ASP A 16 8.57 -14.88 -10.80
N ALA A 17 7.50 -15.59 -11.14
CA ALA A 17 6.35 -15.83 -10.26
C ALA A 17 6.78 -16.51 -8.94
N LYS A 18 7.67 -17.51 -9.05
CA LYS A 18 8.23 -18.21 -7.88
C LYS A 18 9.17 -17.33 -7.06
N ASN A 19 9.93 -16.44 -7.71
CA ASN A 19 10.91 -15.56 -7.07
C ASN A 19 10.27 -14.30 -6.47
N GLY A 20 9.07 -13.91 -6.89
CA GLY A 20 8.39 -12.69 -6.46
C GLY A 20 8.93 -11.41 -7.10
N TYR A 21 9.77 -11.54 -8.12
CA TYR A 21 10.31 -10.41 -8.90
C TYR A 21 10.74 -10.87 -10.29
N PHE A 22 10.82 -9.92 -11.22
CA PHE A 22 11.45 -10.10 -12.52
C PHE A 22 12.65 -9.15 -12.67
N ILE A 23 13.57 -9.46 -13.58
CA ILE A 23 14.75 -8.64 -13.86
C ILE A 23 14.52 -7.86 -15.15
N GLY A 24 14.69 -6.53 -15.11
CA GLY A 24 14.49 -5.67 -16.28
C GLY A 24 15.40 -4.45 -16.26
N LYS A 25 15.44 -3.71 -17.38
CA LYS A 25 16.12 -2.41 -17.47
C LYS A 25 15.18 -1.30 -16.98
N ASN A 26 15.69 -0.42 -16.12
CA ASN A 26 15.00 0.82 -15.80
C ASN A 26 15.10 1.84 -16.97
N ARG A 27 14.52 3.02 -16.80
CA ARG A 27 14.51 4.08 -17.83
C ARG A 27 15.91 4.63 -18.16
N GLN A 28 16.89 4.38 -17.30
CA GLN A 28 18.29 4.75 -17.45
C GLN A 28 19.14 3.59 -18.04
N GLY A 29 18.51 2.47 -18.39
CA GLY A 29 19.19 1.29 -18.96
C GLY A 29 19.85 0.37 -17.92
N THR A 30 19.75 0.68 -16.62
CA THR A 30 20.32 -0.14 -15.54
C THR A 30 19.45 -1.37 -15.28
N MET A 31 20.08 -2.54 -15.21
CA MET A 31 19.39 -3.78 -14.80
C MET A 31 19.04 -3.72 -13.31
N GLN A 32 17.78 -4.01 -12.97
CA GLN A 32 17.33 -4.10 -11.58
C GLN A 32 16.21 -5.15 -11.42
N LYS A 33 15.95 -5.52 -10.17
CA LYS A 33 14.80 -6.35 -9.80
C LYS A 33 13.55 -5.47 -9.68
N PHE A 34 12.46 -5.93 -10.25
CA PHE A 34 11.14 -5.32 -10.11
C PHE A 34 10.20 -6.30 -9.41
N PRO A 35 9.47 -5.89 -8.38
CA PRO A 35 8.47 -6.75 -7.76
C PRO A 35 7.36 -7.09 -8.76
N LEU A 36 6.66 -8.20 -8.51
CA LEU A 36 5.42 -8.49 -9.23
C LEU A 36 4.37 -7.41 -8.93
N ILE A 37 3.44 -7.19 -9.86
CA ILE A 37 2.41 -6.17 -9.69
C ILE A 37 1.45 -6.55 -8.56
N THR A 38 1.10 -5.57 -7.74
CA THR A 38 0.12 -5.69 -6.67
C THR A 38 -1.01 -4.66 -6.86
N ILE A 39 -2.14 -4.88 -6.18
CA ILE A 39 -3.25 -3.92 -6.14
C ILE A 39 -3.41 -3.40 -4.71
N THR A 40 -3.46 -2.09 -4.57
CA THR A 40 -3.69 -1.43 -3.29
C THR A 40 -4.88 -0.48 -3.38
N ALA A 41 -5.82 -0.60 -2.43
CA ALA A 41 -6.99 0.27 -2.34
C ALA A 41 -7.11 0.95 -0.96
N ALA A 42 -7.31 2.27 -0.96
CA ALA A 42 -7.66 3.02 0.24
C ALA A 42 -9.12 3.42 0.18
N ILE A 43 -9.85 3.17 1.26
CA ILE A 43 -11.29 3.37 1.33
C ILE A 43 -11.59 4.39 2.43
N VAL A 44 -12.11 5.54 2.02
CA VAL A 44 -12.62 6.59 2.90
C VAL A 44 -14.12 6.69 2.64
N THR A 45 -14.91 6.77 3.71
CA THR A 45 -16.37 6.80 3.62
C THR A 45 -16.91 8.03 4.34
N ASP A 46 -18.04 8.55 3.88
CA ASP A 46 -18.72 9.67 4.53
C ASP A 46 -20.23 9.53 4.32
N ASP A 47 -21.01 9.95 5.32
CA ASP A 47 -22.46 10.06 5.24
C ASP A 47 -22.92 11.48 4.86
N GLY A 48 -21.96 12.37 4.56
CA GLY A 48 -22.18 13.77 4.22
C GLY A 48 -21.97 14.71 5.40
N SER A 49 -21.61 14.19 6.58
CA SER A 49 -21.37 15.00 7.78
C SER A 49 -19.88 15.22 8.09
N ARG A 50 -18.98 14.37 7.59
CA ARG A 50 -17.56 14.39 8.00
C ARG A 50 -16.73 15.38 7.19
N PHE A 51 -16.92 15.45 5.87
CA PHE A 51 -16.09 16.28 5.01
C PHE A 51 -16.83 17.54 4.56
N LYS A 52 -16.27 18.70 4.90
CA LYS A 52 -16.82 20.01 4.49
C LYS A 52 -16.69 20.26 2.99
N ASN A 53 -15.69 19.65 2.36
CA ASN A 53 -15.45 19.73 0.93
C ASN A 53 -14.80 18.43 0.41
N PRO A 54 -14.88 18.15 -0.91
CA PRO A 54 -14.30 16.94 -1.49
C PRO A 54 -12.77 16.86 -1.41
N LEU A 55 -12.09 18.00 -1.28
CA LEU A 55 -10.62 18.03 -1.21
C LEU A 55 -10.11 17.42 0.10
N ASP A 56 -10.81 17.66 1.21
CA ASP A 56 -10.48 17.06 2.50
C ASP A 56 -10.60 15.52 2.46
N MET A 57 -11.66 15.01 1.82
CA MET A 57 -11.83 13.56 1.59
C MET A 57 -10.72 13.00 0.71
N ALA A 58 -10.38 13.69 -0.38
CA ALA A 58 -9.31 13.28 -1.28
C ALA A 58 -7.94 13.25 -0.59
N ARG A 59 -7.66 14.23 0.27
CA ARG A 59 -6.43 14.27 1.08
C ARG A 59 -6.35 13.09 2.04
N MET A 60 -7.42 12.80 2.76
CA MET A 60 -7.49 11.63 3.64
C MET A 60 -7.28 10.32 2.86
N ALA A 61 -7.92 10.18 1.70
CA ALA A 61 -7.75 9.00 0.84
C ALA A 61 -6.31 8.86 0.33
N ALA A 62 -5.64 9.97 0.00
CA ALA A 62 -4.24 9.98 -0.41
C ALA A 62 -3.31 9.54 0.73
N GLU A 63 -3.47 10.10 1.94
CA GLU A 63 -2.71 9.73 3.13
C GLU A 63 -2.89 8.23 3.46
N LEU A 64 -4.13 7.76 3.42
CA LEU A 64 -4.46 6.35 3.64
C LEU A 64 -3.88 5.44 2.54
N LYS A 65 -3.83 5.91 1.29
CA LYS A 65 -3.23 5.17 0.16
C LYS A 65 -1.72 5.04 0.29
N GLU A 66 -1.03 6.07 0.76
CA GLU A 66 0.41 5.96 1.05
C GLU A 66 0.67 4.95 2.16
N TYR A 67 -0.16 4.94 3.22
CA TYR A 67 -0.10 3.88 4.23
C TYR A 67 -0.30 2.48 3.64
N ALA A 68 -1.35 2.31 2.83
CA ALA A 68 -1.69 1.03 2.22
C ALA A 68 -0.58 0.48 1.32
N LYS A 69 0.13 1.35 0.58
CA LYS A 69 1.24 0.98 -0.30
C LYS A 69 2.48 0.51 0.45
N MET A 70 2.64 0.88 1.73
CA MET A 70 3.71 0.36 2.58
C MET A 70 3.46 -1.06 3.06
N LEU A 71 2.21 -1.56 2.94
CA LEU A 71 1.87 -2.92 3.30
C LEU A 71 2.28 -3.89 2.19
N PRO A 72 2.78 -5.09 2.54
CA PRO A 72 3.18 -6.08 1.55
C PRO A 72 1.96 -6.65 0.81
N GLY A 73 2.15 -6.92 -0.50
CA GLY A 73 1.15 -7.61 -1.34
C GLY A 73 -0.06 -6.75 -1.71
N SER A 74 -1.06 -7.38 -2.32
CA SER A 74 -2.33 -6.69 -2.59
C SER A 74 -3.15 -6.53 -1.32
N ASN A 75 -3.67 -5.33 -1.08
CA ASN A 75 -4.37 -5.01 0.14
C ASN A 75 -5.41 -3.92 -0.06
N TYR A 76 -6.36 -3.85 0.87
CA TYR A 76 -7.20 -2.68 1.04
C TYR A 76 -7.19 -2.27 2.50
N VAL A 77 -7.33 -0.98 2.75
CA VAL A 77 -7.39 -0.42 4.11
C VAL A 77 -8.51 0.60 4.21
N THR A 78 -9.14 0.62 5.37
CA THR A 78 -10.07 1.66 5.79
C THR A 78 -9.44 2.50 6.90
N GLU A 79 -10.03 3.66 7.19
CA GLU A 79 -9.62 4.49 8.33
C GLU A 79 -9.71 3.72 9.67
N GLN A 80 -10.71 2.84 9.81
CA GLN A 80 -10.90 2.02 11.01
C GLN A 80 -9.78 1.00 11.21
N ASP A 81 -9.22 0.45 10.13
CA ASP A 81 -8.11 -0.51 10.21
C ASP A 81 -6.83 0.15 10.73
N VAL A 82 -6.59 1.41 10.30
CA VAL A 82 -5.46 2.20 10.79
C VAL A 82 -5.65 2.57 12.25
N GLU A 83 -6.85 2.99 12.64
CA GLU A 83 -7.14 3.36 14.03
C GLU A 83 -6.99 2.16 14.97
N LYS A 84 -7.54 1.00 14.62
CA LYS A 84 -7.36 -0.24 15.39
C LYS A 84 -5.87 -0.59 15.53
N ARG A 85 -5.07 -0.45 14.48
CA ARG A 85 -3.62 -0.70 14.56
C ARG A 85 -2.89 0.27 15.48
N ARG A 86 -3.24 1.56 15.44
CA ARG A 86 -2.68 2.58 16.35
C ARG A 86 -2.98 2.27 17.81
N LEU A 87 -4.22 1.87 18.11
CA LEU A 87 -4.63 1.48 19.46
C LEU A 87 -3.92 0.21 19.95
N LEU A 88 -3.59 -0.71 19.05
CA LEU A 88 -2.91 -1.97 19.36
C LEU A 88 -1.36 -1.85 19.42
N GLN A 89 -0.76 -0.80 18.86
CA GLN A 89 0.69 -0.56 18.88
C GLN A 89 1.05 0.89 19.27
N PRO A 90 0.89 1.28 20.55
CA PRO A 90 1.12 2.66 20.97
C PRO A 90 2.60 3.12 20.98
N GLN A 91 3.59 2.22 20.89
CA GLN A 91 4.99 2.51 21.28
C GLN A 91 5.98 2.85 20.15
N THR A 92 5.61 2.86 18.87
CA THR A 92 6.60 3.09 17.78
C THR A 92 6.78 4.57 17.39
N LEU A 93 6.05 5.52 17.98
CA LEU A 93 6.12 6.93 17.57
C LEU A 93 7.22 7.75 18.27
N GLN A 94 7.78 7.28 19.39
CA GLN A 94 8.76 8.05 20.17
C GLN A 94 10.21 7.93 19.65
N SER A 95 10.57 6.87 18.93
CA SER A 95 11.96 6.66 18.52
C SER A 95 12.40 7.41 17.26
N THR A 96 11.50 8.02 16.49
CA THR A 96 11.85 8.76 15.25
C THR A 96 12.06 10.25 15.49
N LEU A 97 11.65 10.79 16.65
CA LEU A 97 11.80 12.22 16.99
C LEU A 97 13.07 12.53 17.81
N GLU A 98 13.85 11.53 18.23
CA GLU A 98 15.09 11.72 19.01
C GLU A 98 16.38 11.44 18.21
N LEU A 99 16.31 11.20 16.90
CA LEU A 99 17.51 10.97 16.06
C LEU A 99 18.00 12.21 15.30
N ASP A 100 17.31 13.35 15.41
CA ASP A 100 17.68 14.64 14.80
C ASP A 100 17.79 15.78 15.84
N ALA A 101 18.30 15.48 17.05
CA ALA A 101 18.64 16.49 18.08
C ALA A 101 20.10 16.40 18.51
#